data_AF-A0A920S0E7-F1
#
_entry.id   AF-A0A920S0E7-F1
#
_cell.length_a   1.000
_cell.length_b   1.000
_cell.length_c   1.000
_cell.angle_alpha   90.00
_cell.angle_beta   90.00
_cell.angle_gamma   90.00
#
_symmetry.space_group_name_H-M   'P 1'
#
loop_
_entity.id
_entity.type
_entity.pdbx_description
1 polymer ?
#
loop_
_entity_poly.entity_id
_entity_poly.type
_entity_poly.pdbx_seq_one_letter_code
_entity_poly.pdbx_strand_id
1 'polypeptide(L)' 'MNEVERLCSEVMMMKNGSIIDKGTCRSLINKHGRKNLEETFLKIVRE' A
#
# COMPACT_ATOMS: atom_id res chain seq x y z
N MET A 1 -4.36 -7.80 4.07
CA MET A 1 -4.86 -7.37 2.73
C MET A 1 -4.58 -8.42 1.63
N ASN A 2 -4.80 -9.71 1.89
CA ASN A 2 -4.30 -10.78 1.03
C ASN A 2 -5.01 -10.88 -0.34
N GLU A 3 -6.29 -10.52 -0.40
CA GLU A 3 -7.06 -10.60 -1.65
C GLU A 3 -6.59 -9.55 -2.67
N VAL A 4 -6.29 -8.33 -2.18
CA VAL A 4 -5.70 -7.25 -2.99
C VAL A 4 -4.31 -7.66 -3.47
N GLU A 5 -3.48 -8.24 -2.59
CA GLU A 5 -2.15 -8.73 -2.97
C GLU A 5 -2.18 -9.84 -4.03
N ARG A 6 -3.26 -10.62 -4.09
CA ARG A 6 -3.40 -11.76 -5.01
C ARG A 6 -4.09 -11.39 -6.33
N LEU A 7 -5.03 -10.45 -6.31
CA LEU A 7 -5.87 -10.10 -7.47
C LEU A 7 -5.43 -8.82 -8.18
N CYS A 8 -4.81 -7.88 -7.48
CA CYS A 8 -4.47 -6.57 -8.05
C CYS A 8 -3.02 -6.53 -8.54
N SER A 9 -2.83 -6.15 -9.80
CA SER A 9 -1.50 -5.90 -10.37
C SER A 9 -0.92 -4.56 -9.92
N GLU A 10 -1.78 -3.59 -9.63
CA GLU A 10 -1.41 -2.24 -9.22
C GLU A 10 -2.36 -1.73 -8.14
N VAL A 11 -1.82 -0.95 -7.20
CA VAL A 11 -2.53 -0.37 -6.06
C VAL A 11 -2.19 1.12 -5.96
N MET A 12 -3.18 1.93 -5.61
CA MET A 12 -3.01 3.34 -5.27
C MET A 12 -3.37 3.55 -3.79
N MET A 13 -2.49 4.23 -3.07
CA MET A 13 -2.70 4.64 -1.68
C MET A 13 -3.19 6.07 -1.65
N MET A 14 -4.32 6.30 -0.98
CA MET A 14 -4.94 7.60 -0.84
C MET A 14 -4.96 8.05 0.61
N LYS A 15 -4.77 9.36 0.82
CA LYS A 15 -4.93 10.01 2.11
C LYS A 15 -5.50 11.41 1.91
N ASN A 16 -6.53 11.77 2.67
CA ASN A 16 -7.20 13.07 2.60
C ASN A 16 -7.61 13.49 1.17
N GLY A 17 -8.13 12.54 0.38
CA GLY A 17 -8.57 12.79 -1.00
C GLY A 17 -7.45 12.88 -2.04
N SER A 18 -6.18 12.73 -1.63
CA SER A 18 -5.02 12.78 -2.53
C SER A 18 -4.36 11.42 -2.66
N ILE A 19 -3.89 11.08 -3.86
CA ILE A 19 -3.03 9.91 -4.08
C ILE A 19 -1.64 10.25 -3.57
N ILE A 20 -1.16 9.51 -2.58
CA ILE A 20 0.17 9.70 -1.99
C ILE A 20 1.18 8.68 -2.49
N ASP A 21 0.71 7.54 -3.00
CA ASP A 21 1.57 6.50 -3.54
C ASP A 21 0.84 5.63 -4.56
N LYS A 22 1.59 5.07 -5.50
CA LYS A 22 1.06 4.21 -6.56
C LYS A 22 2.13 3.20 -6.98
N GLY A 23 1.73 1.95 -7.18
CA GLY A 23 2.58 0.93 -7.76
C GLY A 23 2.10 -0.48 -7.45
N THR A 24 2.96 -1.46 -7.67
CA THR A 24 2.66 -2.85 -7.31
C THR A 24 2.66 -3.04 -5.79
N CYS A 25 1.93 -4.04 -5.29
CA CYS A 25 1.90 -4.37 -3.86
C CYS A 25 3.32 -4.53 -3.30
N ARG A 26 4.19 -5.27 -3.98
CA ARG A 26 5.60 -5.46 -3.59
C ARG A 26 6.39 -4.16 -3.57
N SER A 27 6.19 -3.29 -4.56
CA SER A 27 6.87 -2.00 -4.61
C SER A 27 6.49 -1.12 -3.42
N LEU A 28 5.20 -1.03 -3.10
CA LEU A 28 4.71 -0.27 -1.95
C LEU A 28 5.22 -0.84 -0.62
N ILE A 29 5.19 -2.16 -0.45
CA ILE A 29 5.71 -2.84 0.75
C ILE A 29 7.20 -2.54 0.95
N ASN A 30 8.01 -2.70 -0.11
CA ASN A 30 9.46 -2.45 -0.05
C ASN A 30 9.77 -0.97 0.19
N LYS A 31 9.06 -0.06 -0.48
CA LYS A 31 9.24 1.39 -0.35
C LYS A 31 8.96 1.88 1.08
N HIS A 32 7.98 1.27 1.74
CA HIS A 32 7.58 1.65 3.10
C HIS A 32 8.27 0.83 4.21
N GLY A 33 9.06 -0.18 3.85
CA GLY A 33 9.84 -1.01 4.78
C GLY A 33 9.01 -1.92 5.67
N ARG A 34 7.91 -2.47 5.14
CA ARG A 34 6.95 -3.31 5.89
C ARG A 34 6.94 -4.75 5.39
N LYS A 35 6.21 -5.64 6.09
CA LYS A 35 6.14 -7.07 5.72
C LYS A 35 5.01 -7.38 4.74
N ASN A 36 3.93 -6.59 4.77
CA ASN A 36 2.74 -6.80 3.95
C ASN A 36 2.02 -5.47 3.69
N LEU A 37 1.05 -5.48 2.78
CA LEU A 37 0.34 -4.28 2.35
C LEU A 37 -0.50 -3.66 3.48
N GLU A 38 -0.94 -4.48 4.44
CA GLU A 38 -1.74 -4.06 5.59
C GLU A 38 -0.94 -3.25 6.60
N GLU A 39 0.28 -3.70 6.93
CA GLU A 39 1.22 -2.91 7.73
C GLU A 39 1.61 -1.60 7.05
N THR A 40 1.79 -1.63 5.72
CA THR A 40 2.05 -0.41 4.91
C THR A 40 0.88 0.57 5.00
N PHE A 41 -0.36 0.07 4.84
CA PHE A 41 -1.56 0.88 4.97
C PHE A 41 -1.70 1.50 6.37
N LEU A 42 -1.51 0.70 7.43
CA LEU A 42 -1.57 1.18 8.81
C LEU A 42 -0.53 2.25 9.12
N LYS A 43 0.68 2.14 8.54
CA LYS A 43 1.71 3.19 8.66
C LYS A 43 1.21 4.50 8.05
N ILE A 44 0.75 4.44 6.80
CA ILE A 44 0.29 5.60 6.01
C ILE A 44 -0.85 6.36 6.70
N VAL A 45 -1.80 5.64 7.31
CA VAL A 45 -2.98 6.22 7.97
C VAL A 45 -2.64 6.81 9.34
N ARG A 46 -1.58 6.32 10.00
CA ARG A 46 -1.15 6.80 11.32
C ARG A 46 -0.22 8.00 11.25
N GLU A 47 0.60 8.08 10.21
CA GLU A 47 1.26 9.33 9.78
C GLU A 47 0.20 10.31 9.30
#